data_AF-A0A2D0N4U0-F1
#
_entry.id   AF-A0A2D0N4U0-F1
#
_cell.length_a   1.000
_cell.length_b   1.000
_cell.length_c   1.000
_cell.angle_alpha   90.00
_cell.angle_beta   90.00
_cell.angle_gamma   90.00
#
_symmetry.space_group_name_H-M   'P 1'
#
loop_
_entity.id
_entity.type
_entity.pdbx_description
1 polymer ?
#
loop_
_entity_poly.entity_id
_entity_poly.type
_entity_poly.pdbx_seq_one_letter_code
_entity_poly.pdbx_strand_id
1 'polypeptide(L)'
;MLNFSINRFNKLVFSCLFALILTACTDSQNTVDENTGADPTLSETEITASEEVGDLDFRTFANQEYSFSTEIPEAWTESTNQLGEGLPVINFVPQSKAAETDLPISMQTATSLSHIDVHPKGHDSGYPIGKNHRLALYEGTVPASSIWDHERSRVYVLGNGEVWAYLLYPKSTPTGWEEDGFIFAQIAIENFSSECFDDITNQSKSMEKCKPLEGDEVLYYGRVNAEDQAYVKHALQSLELRS
;
A
#
# COMPACT_ATOMS: atom_id res chain seq x y z
N MET A 1 -46.22 -20.70 33.93
CA MET A 1 -47.56 -21.03 33.42
C MET A 1 -48.05 -19.86 32.59
N LEU A 2 -48.13 -20.01 31.27
CA LEU A 2 -49.19 -19.49 30.40
C LEU A 2 -48.89 -20.01 28.98
N ASN A 3 -49.92 -20.65 28.42
CA ASN A 3 -49.96 -21.42 27.17
C ASN A 3 -50.32 -20.52 25.97
N PHE A 4 -50.30 -21.16 24.78
CA PHE A 4 -50.87 -20.80 23.46
C PHE A 4 -49.93 -20.05 22.49
N SER A 5 -49.89 -20.32 21.19
CA SER A 5 -50.64 -21.24 20.32
C SER A 5 -49.87 -21.49 19.00
N ILE A 6 -50.25 -22.59 18.36
CA ILE A 6 -49.80 -23.18 17.09
C ILE A 6 -50.45 -22.47 15.88
N ASN A 7 -49.71 -22.33 14.76
CA ASN A 7 -50.20 -22.27 13.37
C ASN A 7 -49.10 -22.89 12.49
N ARG A 8 -49.12 -24.16 12.07
CA ARG A 8 -49.91 -24.87 11.05
C ARG A 8 -49.96 -24.22 9.65
N PHE A 9 -49.34 -24.96 8.72
CA PHE A 9 -49.81 -25.32 7.38
C PHE A 9 -49.89 -24.23 6.29
N ASN A 10 -48.99 -24.33 5.31
CA ASN A 10 -49.42 -24.37 3.92
C ASN A 10 -48.51 -25.28 3.09
N LYS A 11 -49.08 -26.41 2.65
CA LYS A 11 -48.60 -27.30 1.58
C LYS A 11 -49.51 -27.09 0.38
N LEU A 12 -49.02 -27.54 -0.77
CA LEU A 12 -49.69 -27.72 -2.07
C LEU A 12 -49.64 -26.50 -2.99
N VAL A 13 -49.45 -26.59 -4.32
CA VAL A 13 -49.03 -27.58 -5.35
C VAL A 13 -49.33 -26.87 -6.70
N PHE A 14 -48.84 -27.40 -7.83
CA PHE A 14 -49.01 -27.00 -9.26
C PHE A 14 -47.84 -26.18 -9.82
N SER A 15 -47.27 -26.43 -11.01
CA SER A 15 -47.42 -27.44 -12.06
C SER A 15 -46.30 -27.13 -13.07
N CYS A 16 -45.40 -28.06 -13.43
CA CYS A 16 -45.46 -28.81 -14.69
C CYS A 16 -45.92 -27.99 -15.93
N LEU A 17 -44.99 -27.63 -16.84
CA LEU A 17 -44.85 -28.16 -18.22
C LEU A 17 -44.21 -27.13 -19.19
N PHE A 18 -43.19 -27.62 -19.94
CA PHE A 18 -42.83 -27.32 -21.36
C PHE A 18 -42.37 -25.89 -21.71
N ALA A 19 -41.32 -25.67 -22.51
CA ALA A 19 -41.06 -26.33 -23.77
C ALA A 19 -39.57 -26.35 -24.16
N LEU A 20 -39.20 -27.45 -24.82
CA LEU A 20 -38.04 -27.60 -25.68
C LEU A 20 -38.00 -26.50 -26.77
N ILE A 21 -36.83 -25.90 -26.98
CA ILE A 21 -36.45 -25.38 -28.30
C ILE A 21 -35.13 -26.07 -28.67
N LEU A 22 -35.28 -27.09 -29.52
CA LEU A 22 -34.21 -27.71 -30.28
C LEU A 22 -34.01 -26.96 -31.60
N THR A 23 -32.75 -26.98 -32.04
CA THR A 23 -32.26 -26.93 -33.43
C THR A 23 -32.38 -25.65 -34.25
N ALA A 24 -31.23 -25.05 -34.55
CA ALA A 24 -30.84 -24.76 -35.93
C ALA A 24 -29.32 -24.83 -36.08
N CYS A 25 -28.82 -25.97 -36.55
CA CYS A 25 -27.56 -26.03 -37.28
C CYS A 25 -27.85 -25.55 -38.71
N THR A 26 -27.10 -24.57 -39.20
CA THR A 26 -26.88 -24.38 -40.63
C THR A 26 -25.40 -24.33 -40.88
N ASP A 27 -24.93 -25.47 -41.36
CA ASP A 27 -23.70 -25.68 -42.11
C ASP A 27 -23.84 -24.94 -43.45
N SER A 28 -22.89 -24.06 -43.79
CA SER A 28 -22.79 -23.47 -45.13
C SER A 28 -21.34 -23.46 -45.55
N GLN A 29 -21.09 -24.23 -46.61
CA GLN A 29 -19.81 -24.40 -47.27
C GLN A 29 -19.35 -23.12 -47.97
N ASN A 30 -18.03 -22.90 -47.89
CA ASN A 30 -17.13 -22.36 -48.91
C ASN A 30 -17.66 -21.31 -49.89
N THR A 31 -17.22 -20.08 -49.68
CA THR A 31 -16.78 -19.20 -50.78
C THR A 31 -15.37 -18.71 -50.46
N VAL A 32 -14.43 -19.15 -51.31
CA VAL A 32 -13.12 -18.54 -51.48
C VAL A 32 -13.36 -17.25 -52.24
N ASP A 33 -13.25 -16.11 -51.57
CA ASP A 33 -13.04 -14.82 -52.22
C ASP A 33 -11.66 -14.30 -51.82
N GLU A 34 -10.77 -14.43 -52.80
CA GLU A 34 -9.47 -13.81 -52.91
C GLU A 34 -9.70 -12.29 -53.07
N ASN A 35 -9.47 -11.51 -52.01
CA ASN A 35 -9.34 -10.07 -52.16
C ASN A 35 -8.33 -9.48 -51.17
N THR A 36 -7.10 -9.38 -51.69
CA THR A 36 -6.11 -8.33 -51.49
C THR A 36 -6.59 -7.09 -50.74
N GLY A 37 -5.92 -6.75 -49.64
CA GLY A 37 -5.83 -5.36 -49.18
C GLY A 37 -5.88 -5.15 -47.68
N ALA A 38 -4.78 -4.60 -47.16
CA ALA A 38 -4.61 -3.99 -45.85
C ALA A 38 -4.54 -4.95 -44.65
N ASP A 39 -3.32 -5.43 -44.42
CA ASP A 39 -2.77 -5.78 -43.11
C ASP A 39 -3.10 -4.68 -42.07
N PRO A 40 -3.94 -4.94 -41.06
CA PRO A 40 -4.03 -4.07 -39.91
C PRO A 40 -2.84 -4.42 -39.03
N THR A 41 -1.70 -3.80 -39.34
CA THR A 41 -0.56 -3.73 -38.42
C THR A 41 -1.10 -3.24 -37.08
N LEU A 42 -1.24 -4.17 -36.13
CA LEU A 42 -1.53 -3.88 -34.75
C LEU A 42 -0.39 -3.01 -34.26
N SER A 43 -0.66 -1.70 -34.17
CA SER A 43 0.20 -0.72 -33.53
C SER A 43 0.24 -1.08 -32.06
N GLU A 44 1.19 -1.95 -31.73
CA GLU A 44 1.76 -2.12 -30.40
C GLU A 44 2.44 -0.79 -30.06
N THR A 45 1.62 0.18 -29.64
CA THR A 45 2.11 1.40 -29.02
C THR A 45 2.59 1.00 -27.64
N GLU A 46 3.81 0.50 -27.60
CA GLU A 46 4.65 0.45 -26.41
C GLU A 46 4.72 1.89 -25.88
N ILE A 47 3.84 2.20 -24.92
CA ILE A 47 3.92 3.43 -24.14
C ILE A 47 5.12 3.23 -23.23
N THR A 48 6.31 3.44 -23.77
CA THR A 48 7.53 3.68 -22.99
C THR A 48 7.40 5.09 -22.44
N ALA A 49 6.53 5.27 -21.44
CA ALA A 49 6.56 6.41 -20.55
C ALA A 49 7.78 6.24 -19.64
N SER A 50 8.97 6.44 -20.21
CA SER A 50 10.11 6.88 -19.43
C SER A 50 9.84 8.34 -19.11
N GLU A 51 9.01 8.59 -18.08
CA GLU A 51 8.97 9.88 -17.41
C GLU A 51 10.41 10.15 -16.95
N GLU A 52 11.08 11.08 -17.63
CA GLU A 52 12.38 11.56 -17.17
C GLU A 52 12.15 12.23 -15.82
N VAL A 53 12.42 11.46 -14.76
CA VAL A 53 12.53 11.98 -13.40
C VAL A 53 13.54 13.12 -13.49
N GLY A 54 13.06 14.35 -13.30
CA GLY A 54 13.89 15.54 -13.38
C GLY A 54 15.09 15.45 -12.44
N ASP A 55 16.08 16.32 -12.63
CA ASP A 55 17.25 16.38 -11.76
C ASP A 55 16.78 16.55 -10.30
N LEU A 56 16.99 15.51 -9.48
CA LEU A 56 16.49 15.47 -8.11
C LEU A 56 17.52 16.12 -7.20
N ASP A 57 17.21 17.30 -6.67
CA ASP A 57 18.07 17.99 -5.72
C ASP A 57 17.87 17.47 -4.28
N PHE A 58 18.97 17.11 -3.64
CA PHE A 58 18.99 16.60 -2.27
C PHE A 58 19.91 17.42 -1.36
N ARG A 59 19.50 17.54 -0.10
CA ARG A 59 20.30 18.12 0.98
C ARG A 59 20.60 17.08 2.06
N THR A 60 21.77 17.14 2.65
CA THR A 60 22.11 16.30 3.81
C THR A 60 21.37 16.82 5.05
N PHE A 61 20.61 15.94 5.69
CA PHE A 61 20.07 16.12 7.02
C PHE A 61 20.88 15.28 8.02
N ALA A 62 21.19 15.84 9.19
CA ALA A 62 21.86 15.13 10.26
C ALA A 62 21.23 15.49 11.61
N ASN A 63 20.87 14.48 12.38
CA ASN A 63 20.39 14.63 13.75
C ASN A 63 21.43 14.04 14.71
N GLN A 64 22.12 14.92 15.44
CA GLN A 64 23.16 14.50 16.39
C GLN A 64 22.58 13.85 17.65
N GLU A 65 21.39 14.25 18.08
CA GLU A 65 20.73 13.70 19.27
C GLU A 65 20.37 12.22 19.07
N TYR A 66 19.92 11.86 17.88
CA TYR A 66 19.50 10.52 17.50
C TYR A 66 20.49 9.82 16.56
N SER A 67 21.72 10.34 16.45
CA SER A 67 22.85 9.70 15.76
C SER A 67 22.55 9.15 14.36
N PHE A 68 21.78 9.89 13.55
CA PHE A 68 21.48 9.51 12.16
C PHE A 68 21.67 10.66 11.18
N SER A 69 21.91 10.32 9.92
CA SER A 69 21.91 11.26 8.80
C SER A 69 21.34 10.60 7.55
N THR A 70 20.77 11.40 6.66
CA THR A 70 20.16 10.96 5.40
C THR A 70 20.13 12.14 4.42
N GLU A 71 20.01 11.85 3.12
CA GLU A 71 19.74 12.85 2.10
C GLU A 71 18.24 12.99 1.88
N ILE A 72 17.73 14.22 2.03
CA ILE A 72 16.31 14.55 1.90
C ILE A 72 16.14 15.47 0.69
N PRO A 73 15.08 15.31 -0.12
CA PRO A 73 14.84 16.21 -1.24
C PRO A 73 14.74 17.67 -0.78
N GLU A 74 15.28 18.63 -1.54
CA GLU A 74 15.17 20.04 -1.17
C GLU A 74 13.72 20.52 -1.11
N ALA A 75 12.84 19.90 -1.91
CA ALA A 75 11.40 20.17 -1.91
C ALA A 75 10.66 19.65 -0.66
N TRP A 76 11.37 18.99 0.27
CA TRP A 76 10.80 18.45 1.50
C TRP A 76 11.27 19.25 2.72
N THR A 77 10.33 19.51 3.63
CA THR A 77 10.60 20.17 4.92
C THR A 77 10.66 19.14 6.03
N GLU A 78 11.56 19.36 6.99
CA GLU A 78 11.59 18.64 8.25
C GLU A 78 10.70 19.31 9.29
N SER A 79 10.20 18.52 10.23
CA SER A 79 9.64 19.00 11.50
C SER A 79 9.99 18.01 12.61
N THR A 80 10.28 18.53 13.80
CA THR A 80 10.52 17.71 14.99
C THR A 80 9.40 17.98 15.99
N ASN A 81 8.59 16.97 16.26
CA ASN A 81 7.40 17.05 17.09
C ASN A 81 7.46 16.00 18.21
N GLN A 82 6.41 15.99 19.03
CA GLN A 82 6.22 14.98 20.07
C GLN A 82 4.85 14.32 19.92
N LEU A 83 4.82 13.00 20.04
CA LEU A 83 3.62 12.19 20.15
C LEU A 83 3.32 11.88 21.61
N GLY A 84 2.06 12.01 22.03
CA GLY A 84 1.57 11.59 23.34
C GLY A 84 2.44 12.07 24.50
N GLU A 85 3.04 11.13 25.24
CA GLU A 85 3.86 11.33 26.44
C GLU A 85 5.26 11.95 26.17
N GLY A 86 5.39 12.79 25.13
CA GLY A 86 6.65 13.43 24.78
C GLY A 86 7.59 12.55 23.95
N LEU A 87 7.06 11.54 23.26
CA LEU A 87 7.85 10.67 22.37
C LEU A 87 8.28 11.47 21.13
N PRO A 88 9.59 11.60 20.85
CA PRO A 88 10.07 12.39 19.73
C PRO A 88 9.70 11.73 18.39
N VAL A 89 9.30 12.56 17.43
CA VAL A 89 9.13 12.16 16.04
C VAL A 89 9.72 13.22 15.13
N ILE A 90 10.50 12.79 14.14
CA ILE A 90 11.02 13.65 13.09
C ILE A 90 10.27 13.29 11.81
N ASN A 91 9.48 14.23 11.28
CA ASN A 91 8.73 14.05 10.04
C ASN A 91 9.43 14.79 8.90
N PHE A 92 9.55 14.16 7.74
CA PHE A 92 9.91 14.78 6.47
C PHE A 92 8.72 14.71 5.52
N VAL A 93 8.27 15.86 5.03
CA VAL A 93 7.09 15.97 4.16
C VAL A 93 7.35 16.89 2.99
N PRO A 94 6.71 16.67 1.82
CA PRO A 94 6.70 17.63 0.74
C PRO A 94 6.25 19.01 1.23
N GLN A 95 7.05 20.06 0.95
CA GLN A 95 6.78 21.42 1.39
C GLN A 95 5.41 21.93 0.88
N SER A 96 4.99 21.49 -0.31
CA SER A 96 3.68 21.79 -0.89
C SER A 96 2.50 21.25 -0.09
N LYS A 97 2.74 20.28 0.80
CA LYS A 97 1.72 19.63 1.66
C LYS A 97 1.88 19.94 3.14
N ALA A 98 3.00 20.52 3.56
CA ALA A 98 3.31 20.77 4.96
C ALA A 98 2.25 21.61 5.69
N ALA A 99 1.70 22.64 5.05
CA ALA A 99 0.68 23.51 5.66
C ALA A 99 -0.70 22.85 5.79
N GLU A 100 -0.95 21.77 5.03
CA GLU A 100 -2.21 21.01 5.01
C GLU A 100 -2.13 19.75 5.88
N THR A 101 -0.95 19.47 6.46
CA THR A 101 -0.69 18.24 7.19
C THR A 101 -0.74 18.52 8.70
N ASP A 102 -1.60 17.78 9.39
CA ASP A 102 -1.61 17.79 10.85
C ASP A 102 -0.36 17.07 11.37
N LEU A 103 0.46 17.80 12.13
CA LEU A 103 1.68 17.29 12.75
C LEU A 103 1.47 17.03 14.26
N PRO A 104 2.08 15.98 14.82
CA PRO A 104 2.85 14.93 14.15
C PRO A 104 1.99 14.01 13.27
N ILE A 105 2.57 13.51 12.18
CA ILE A 105 1.87 12.63 11.23
C ILE A 105 1.55 11.30 11.92
N SER A 106 0.33 10.83 11.74
CA SER A 106 -0.06 9.48 12.14
C SER A 106 0.35 8.49 11.04
N MET A 107 0.85 7.30 11.40
CA MET A 107 1.06 6.22 10.43
C MET A 107 -0.25 5.76 9.75
N GLN A 108 -1.41 6.19 10.26
CA GLN A 108 -2.73 5.94 9.66
C GLN A 108 -3.22 7.11 8.78
N THR A 109 -2.35 8.08 8.46
CA THR A 109 -2.69 9.24 7.62
C THR A 109 -3.12 8.81 6.22
N ALA A 110 -3.78 9.71 5.50
CA ALA A 110 -4.22 9.49 4.13
C ALA A 110 -3.10 8.93 3.24
N THR A 111 -3.44 7.90 2.47
CA THR A 111 -2.55 7.21 1.52
C THR A 111 -2.06 8.11 0.38
N SER A 112 -2.60 9.32 0.24
CA SER A 112 -2.23 10.30 -0.77
C SER A 112 -1.03 11.19 -0.37
N LEU A 113 -0.45 11.02 0.83
CA LEU A 113 0.68 11.82 1.31
C LEU A 113 1.95 10.97 1.41
N SER A 114 2.97 11.33 0.66
CA SER A 114 4.33 10.81 0.85
C SER A 114 4.99 11.47 2.05
N HIS A 115 5.67 10.67 2.87
CA HIS A 115 6.38 11.17 4.05
C HIS A 115 7.37 10.13 4.59
N ILE A 116 8.34 10.60 5.39
CA ILE A 116 9.23 9.76 6.19
C ILE A 116 9.16 10.22 7.64
N ASP A 117 8.86 9.30 8.53
CA ASP A 117 8.77 9.52 9.97
C ASP A 117 9.83 8.70 10.68
N VAL A 118 10.65 9.36 11.49
CA VAL A 118 11.65 8.73 12.36
C VAL A 118 11.12 8.76 13.78
N HIS A 119 10.97 7.59 14.40
CA HIS A 119 10.51 7.40 15.77
C HIS A 119 11.64 6.77 16.60
N PRO A 120 12.60 7.56 17.13
CA PRO A 120 13.76 7.00 17.83
C PRO A 120 13.40 6.20 19.07
N LYS A 121 12.27 6.52 19.73
CA LYS A 121 11.81 5.84 20.95
C LYS A 121 10.64 4.88 20.71
N GLY A 122 10.30 4.63 19.45
CA GLY A 122 9.10 3.87 19.09
C GLY A 122 7.80 4.59 19.47
N HIS A 123 6.67 3.98 19.10
CA HIS A 123 5.33 4.42 19.47
C HIS A 123 4.32 3.30 19.18
N ASP A 124 3.40 3.05 20.11
CA ASP A 124 2.36 2.03 19.99
C ASP A 124 1.03 2.63 19.49
N SER A 125 1.02 3.19 18.27
CA SER A 125 -0.20 3.72 17.62
C SER A 125 -0.91 2.72 16.72
N GLY A 126 -0.45 1.48 16.68
CA GLY A 126 -0.86 0.50 15.68
C GLY A 126 -0.25 0.80 14.31
N TYR A 127 0.09 -0.26 13.59
CA TYR A 127 0.68 -0.18 12.26
C TYR A 127 -0.38 0.05 11.18
N PRO A 128 0.01 0.56 9.99
CA PRO A 128 -0.89 0.65 8.87
C PRO A 128 -1.55 -0.70 8.57
N ILE A 129 -2.84 -0.67 8.27
CA ILE A 129 -3.53 -1.82 7.71
C ILE A 129 -3.17 -1.96 6.23
N GLY A 130 -3.26 -3.18 5.71
CA GLY A 130 -2.98 -3.49 4.32
C GLY A 130 -2.05 -4.69 4.14
N LYS A 131 -2.00 -5.22 2.93
CA LYS A 131 -1.10 -6.31 2.57
C LYS A 131 0.35 -5.89 2.79
N ASN A 132 1.09 -6.74 3.50
CA ASN A 132 2.50 -6.51 3.80
C ASN A 132 3.27 -7.82 3.94
N HIS A 133 4.58 -7.73 3.79
CA HIS A 133 5.53 -8.83 3.96
C HIS A 133 6.60 -8.44 4.97
N ARG A 134 7.05 -9.39 5.79
CA ARG A 134 8.32 -9.23 6.51
C ARG A 134 9.45 -9.11 5.49
N LEU A 135 10.46 -8.30 5.77
CA LEU A 135 11.61 -8.16 4.86
C LEU A 135 12.29 -9.51 4.59
N ALA A 136 12.38 -10.38 5.60
CA ALA A 136 12.95 -11.73 5.45
C ALA A 136 12.25 -12.61 4.41
N LEU A 137 10.99 -12.30 4.06
CA LEU A 137 10.16 -13.03 3.10
C LEU A 137 9.88 -12.24 1.83
N TYR A 138 10.36 -10.99 1.74
CA TYR A 138 10.12 -10.13 0.59
C TYR A 138 11.20 -10.37 -0.47
N GLU A 139 10.79 -10.76 -1.68
CA GLU A 139 11.71 -11.08 -2.77
C GLU A 139 12.19 -9.86 -3.56
N GLY A 140 11.61 -8.68 -3.31
CA GLY A 140 11.99 -7.42 -3.97
C GLY A 140 13.16 -6.71 -3.30
N THR A 141 13.61 -5.62 -3.92
CA THR A 141 14.71 -4.80 -3.40
C THR A 141 14.22 -3.82 -2.33
N VAL A 142 14.94 -3.76 -1.21
CA VAL A 142 14.71 -2.76 -0.15
C VAL A 142 15.94 -1.84 -0.05
N PRO A 143 15.75 -0.50 -0.04
CA PRO A 143 16.85 0.44 0.15
C PRO A 143 17.64 0.15 1.44
N ALA A 144 18.97 0.22 1.37
CA ALA A 144 19.87 -0.02 2.51
C ALA A 144 19.58 -1.33 3.27
N SER A 145 19.25 -2.42 2.57
CA SER A 145 18.77 -3.67 3.18
C SER A 145 19.66 -4.25 4.30
N SER A 146 20.97 -3.97 4.32
CA SER A 146 21.91 -4.50 5.31
C SER A 146 21.79 -3.88 6.72
N ILE A 147 21.20 -2.69 6.86
CA ILE A 147 21.07 -1.99 8.14
C ILE A 147 19.77 -2.31 8.89
N TRP A 148 18.85 -3.03 8.25
CA TRP A 148 17.53 -3.35 8.81
C TRP A 148 17.47 -4.70 9.51
N ASP A 149 16.62 -4.80 10.52
CA ASP A 149 16.17 -6.07 11.08
C ASP A 149 15.13 -6.68 10.13
N HIS A 150 15.48 -7.77 9.46
CA HIS A 150 14.64 -8.39 8.43
C HIS A 150 13.41 -9.10 9.00
N GLU A 151 13.42 -9.49 10.27
CA GLU A 151 12.32 -10.20 10.92
C GLU A 151 11.25 -9.23 11.44
N ARG A 152 11.68 -8.07 11.97
CA ARG A 152 10.78 -7.05 12.52
C ARG A 152 10.26 -6.08 11.46
N SER A 153 11.09 -5.76 10.48
CA SER A 153 10.75 -4.79 9.44
C SER A 153 9.73 -5.35 8.45
N ARG A 154 8.94 -4.46 7.84
CA ARG A 154 7.89 -4.80 6.87
C ARG A 154 7.92 -3.91 5.63
N VAL A 155 7.52 -4.49 4.51
CA VAL A 155 7.20 -3.79 3.27
C VAL A 155 5.70 -3.91 3.02
N TYR A 156 5.02 -2.78 2.81
CA TYR A 156 3.61 -2.74 2.46
C TYR A 156 3.45 -2.64 0.94
N VAL A 157 2.57 -3.48 0.39
CA VAL A 157 2.38 -3.62 -1.05
C VAL A 157 0.92 -3.41 -1.44
N LEU A 158 0.73 -2.87 -2.63
CA LEU A 158 -0.57 -2.77 -3.27
C LEU A 158 -1.02 -4.15 -3.77
N GLY A 159 -2.28 -4.27 -4.20
CA GLY A 159 -2.84 -5.50 -4.78
C GLY A 159 -2.09 -5.96 -6.04
N ASN A 160 -1.45 -5.04 -6.77
CA ASN A 160 -0.58 -5.34 -7.91
C ASN A 160 0.87 -5.73 -7.51
N GLY A 161 1.22 -5.68 -6.21
CA GLY A 161 2.54 -6.01 -5.68
C GLY A 161 3.51 -4.83 -5.58
N GLU A 162 3.15 -3.64 -6.05
CA GLU A 162 4.01 -2.45 -5.93
C GLU A 162 4.13 -1.99 -4.47
N VAL A 163 5.35 -1.60 -4.07
CA VAL A 163 5.63 -1.11 -2.72
C VAL A 163 5.12 0.32 -2.54
N TRP A 164 4.28 0.54 -1.54
CA TRP A 164 3.77 1.86 -1.19
C TRP A 164 4.22 2.35 0.20
N ALA A 165 4.72 1.47 1.08
CA ALA A 165 5.33 1.91 2.34
C ALA A 165 6.34 0.93 2.91
N TYR A 166 7.17 1.42 3.82
CA TYR A 166 8.16 0.67 4.59
C TYR A 166 7.99 0.96 6.07
N LEU A 167 8.06 -0.08 6.90
CA LEU A 167 8.23 0.02 8.34
C LEU A 167 9.55 -0.66 8.70
N LEU A 168 10.55 0.12 9.08
CA LEU A 168 11.94 -0.32 9.15
C LEU A 168 12.46 -0.18 10.58
N TYR A 169 12.85 -1.30 11.15
CA TYR A 169 13.55 -1.39 12.42
C TYR A 169 15.05 -1.52 12.15
N PRO A 170 15.91 -0.68 12.76
CA PRO A 170 17.36 -0.86 12.69
C PRO A 170 17.78 -2.22 13.23
N LYS A 171 18.71 -2.89 12.54
CA LYS A 171 19.32 -4.14 13.01
C LYS A 171 20.12 -3.95 14.30
N SER A 172 20.77 -2.79 14.41
CA SER A 172 21.49 -2.35 15.60
C SER A 172 20.88 -1.04 16.06
N THR A 173 20.50 -0.94 17.33
CA THR A 173 19.92 0.28 17.91
C THR A 173 20.93 1.43 17.83
N PRO A 174 20.60 2.54 17.13
CA PRO A 174 21.48 3.70 17.06
C PRO A 174 21.59 4.42 18.41
N THR A 175 22.66 5.18 18.62
CA THR A 175 22.80 5.99 19.84
C THR A 175 21.65 7.01 19.94
N GLY A 176 20.98 7.03 21.09
CA GLY A 176 19.81 7.90 21.36
C GLY A 176 18.46 7.25 21.02
N TRP A 177 18.45 6.04 20.47
CA TRP A 177 17.23 5.28 20.17
C TRP A 177 16.92 4.25 21.26
N GLU A 178 15.66 3.83 21.33
CA GLU A 178 15.21 2.69 22.10
C GLU A 178 15.09 1.45 21.21
N GLU A 179 14.96 0.26 21.81
CA GLU A 179 14.89 -1.03 21.09
C GLU A 179 13.72 -1.11 20.10
N ASP A 180 12.64 -0.38 20.38
CA ASP A 180 11.44 -0.29 19.54
C ASP A 180 11.44 0.93 18.61
N GLY A 181 12.56 1.64 18.50
CA GLY A 181 12.71 2.72 17.53
C GLY A 181 12.62 2.24 16.09
N PHE A 182 11.92 3.00 15.25
CA PHE A 182 11.69 2.63 13.85
C PHE A 182 11.61 3.85 12.92
N ILE A 183 11.66 3.57 11.62
CA ILE A 183 11.38 4.53 10.56
C ILE A 183 10.16 4.03 9.79
N PHE A 184 9.17 4.90 9.61
CA PHE A 184 8.05 4.66 8.70
C PHE A 184 8.22 5.55 7.47
N ALA A 185 8.08 4.99 6.28
CA ALA A 185 8.18 5.76 5.05
C ALA A 185 7.03 5.37 4.14
N GLN A 186 6.18 6.33 3.81
CA GLN A 186 5.02 6.15 2.93
C GLN A 186 5.26 6.88 1.61
N ILE A 187 4.80 6.26 0.53
CA ILE A 187 4.75 6.84 -0.80
C ILE A 187 3.27 7.01 -1.18
N ALA A 188 2.94 8.19 -1.71
CA ALA A 188 1.59 8.54 -2.11
C ALA A 188 1.04 7.55 -3.15
N ILE A 189 -0.20 7.13 -2.94
CA ILE A 189 -0.97 6.31 -3.86
C ILE A 189 -1.96 7.21 -4.60
N GLU A 190 -1.79 7.29 -5.90
CA GLU A 190 -2.69 7.97 -6.82
C GLU A 190 -3.85 7.08 -7.21
N ASN A 191 -5.04 7.68 -7.40
CA ASN A 191 -6.28 6.96 -7.72
C ASN A 191 -6.58 5.84 -6.71
N PHE A 192 -6.33 6.12 -5.43
CA PHE A 192 -6.47 5.17 -4.34
C PHE A 192 -7.87 4.57 -4.26
N SER A 193 -7.92 3.25 -4.15
CA SER A 193 -9.09 2.50 -3.70
C SER A 193 -8.67 1.39 -2.74
N SER A 194 -9.65 0.85 -2.01
CA SER A 194 -9.42 -0.27 -1.10
C SER A 194 -10.57 -1.26 -1.18
N GLU A 195 -10.23 -2.53 -0.96
CA GLU A 195 -11.20 -3.62 -0.82
C GLU A 195 -10.86 -4.42 0.44
N CYS A 196 -11.90 -4.97 1.07
CA CYS A 196 -11.73 -5.87 2.21
C CYS A 196 -12.26 -7.25 1.86
N PHE A 197 -11.50 -8.28 2.23
CA PHE A 197 -11.84 -9.68 2.02
C PHE A 197 -11.97 -10.37 3.38
N ASP A 198 -13.05 -11.13 3.52
CA ASP A 198 -13.27 -12.00 4.66
C ASP A 198 -12.23 -13.12 4.68
N ASP A 199 -11.55 -13.30 5.81
CA ASP A 199 -10.43 -14.24 5.94
C ASP A 199 -10.81 -15.72 5.72
N ILE A 200 -12.04 -16.09 6.08
CA ILE A 200 -12.56 -17.46 5.96
C ILE A 200 -13.11 -17.72 4.56
N THR A 201 -13.97 -16.81 4.06
CA THR A 201 -14.72 -17.05 2.82
C THR A 201 -14.03 -16.48 1.58
N ASN A 202 -13.03 -15.62 1.77
CA ASN A 202 -12.37 -14.83 0.74
C ASN A 202 -13.36 -13.99 -0.11
N GLN A 203 -14.53 -13.68 0.45
CA GLN A 203 -15.53 -12.85 -0.21
C GLN A 203 -15.28 -11.38 0.11
N SER A 204 -15.42 -10.54 -0.91
CA SER A 204 -15.35 -9.10 -0.73
C SER A 204 -16.50 -8.61 0.16
N LYS A 205 -16.17 -7.70 1.09
CA LYS A 205 -17.12 -7.01 1.94
C LYS A 205 -16.80 -5.51 2.00
N SER A 206 -17.79 -4.74 2.43
CA SER A 206 -17.63 -3.30 2.55
C SER A 206 -16.63 -2.95 3.67
N MET A 207 -15.93 -1.83 3.51
CA MET A 207 -14.92 -1.39 4.48
C MET A 207 -15.51 -1.17 5.88
N GLU A 208 -16.79 -0.78 5.99
CA GLU A 208 -17.46 -0.61 7.29
C GLU A 208 -17.66 -1.93 8.05
N LYS A 209 -17.69 -3.05 7.32
CA LYS A 209 -17.79 -4.41 7.89
C LYS A 209 -16.43 -5.08 8.00
N CYS A 210 -15.37 -4.41 7.58
CA CYS A 210 -14.03 -4.95 7.64
C CYS A 210 -13.53 -4.98 9.08
N LYS A 211 -12.93 -6.09 9.46
CA LYS A 211 -12.38 -6.36 10.78
C LYS A 211 -10.95 -6.87 10.65
N PRO A 212 -9.98 -6.01 10.30
CA PRO A 212 -8.59 -6.43 10.10
C PRO A 212 -7.98 -7.12 11.35
N LEU A 213 -8.40 -6.70 12.55
CA LEU A 213 -7.96 -7.30 13.80
C LEU A 213 -8.56 -8.70 14.08
N GLU A 214 -9.64 -9.07 13.38
CA GLU A 214 -10.25 -10.41 13.46
C GLU A 214 -9.79 -11.33 12.31
N GLY A 215 -8.95 -10.84 11.39
CA GLY A 215 -8.34 -11.64 10.32
C GLY A 215 -8.53 -11.09 8.92
N ASP A 216 -9.50 -10.18 8.72
CA ASP A 216 -9.84 -9.69 7.38
C ASP A 216 -8.67 -9.05 6.64
N GLU A 217 -8.56 -9.35 5.34
CA GLU A 217 -7.50 -8.81 4.50
C GLU A 217 -7.96 -7.52 3.84
N VAL A 218 -7.20 -6.44 4.05
CA VAL A 218 -7.39 -5.17 3.34
C VAL A 218 -6.37 -5.09 2.22
N LEU A 219 -6.86 -4.90 0.99
CA LEU A 219 -6.04 -4.67 -0.19
C LEU A 219 -6.20 -3.22 -0.65
N TYR A 220 -5.07 -2.58 -0.91
CA TYR A 220 -5.01 -1.24 -1.50
C TYR A 220 -4.69 -1.33 -2.97
N TYR A 221 -5.33 -0.48 -3.77
CA TYR A 221 -5.09 -0.37 -5.19
C TYR A 221 -4.89 1.10 -5.58
N GLY A 222 -4.28 1.30 -6.75
CA GLY A 222 -3.92 2.60 -7.27
C GLY A 222 -2.58 2.51 -7.98
N ARG A 223 -1.89 3.65 -8.08
CA ARG A 223 -0.53 3.75 -8.63
C ARG A 223 0.35 4.49 -7.64
N VAL A 224 1.51 3.94 -7.33
CA VAL A 224 2.49 4.65 -6.49
C VAL A 224 3.02 5.85 -7.27
N ASN A 225 3.07 7.03 -6.65
CA ASN A 225 3.68 8.21 -7.27
C ASN A 225 5.18 7.93 -7.52
N ALA A 226 5.60 7.98 -8.78
CA ALA A 226 6.94 7.54 -9.20
C ALA A 226 8.05 8.47 -8.70
N GLU A 227 7.81 9.78 -8.71
CA GLU A 227 8.75 10.79 -8.25
C GLU A 227 8.99 10.64 -6.74
N ASP A 228 7.91 10.60 -5.95
CA ASP A 228 7.99 10.39 -4.50
C ASP A 228 8.60 9.03 -4.15
N GLN A 229 8.35 7.99 -4.96
CA GLN A 229 9.02 6.71 -4.78
C GLN A 229 10.53 6.83 -4.93
N ALA A 230 11.02 7.60 -5.91
CA ALA A 230 12.45 7.84 -6.09
C ALA A 230 13.03 8.61 -4.91
N TYR A 231 12.36 9.67 -4.46
CA TYR A 231 12.77 10.45 -3.28
C TYR A 231 12.86 9.60 -2.02
N VAL A 232 11.81 8.84 -1.70
CA VAL A 232 11.77 7.99 -0.50
C VAL A 232 12.84 6.91 -0.56
N LYS A 233 13.00 6.22 -1.71
CA LYS A 233 14.02 5.19 -1.86
C LYS A 233 15.42 5.77 -1.71
N HIS A 234 15.70 6.95 -2.25
CA HIS A 234 16.98 7.62 -2.11
C HIS A 234 17.29 8.02 -0.66
N ALA A 235 16.32 8.62 0.02
CA ALA A 235 16.46 8.99 1.44
C ALA A 235 16.75 7.76 2.32
N LEU A 236 16.02 6.67 2.12
CA LEU A 236 16.27 5.42 2.83
C LEU A 236 17.61 4.78 2.46
N GLN A 237 18.03 4.87 1.19
CA GLN A 237 19.30 4.32 0.71
C GLN A 237 20.53 5.08 1.25
N SER A 238 20.40 6.39 1.44
CA SER A 238 21.44 7.28 1.97
C SER A 238 21.49 7.32 3.51
N LEU A 239 20.58 6.61 4.18
CA LEU A 239 20.50 6.62 5.63
C LEU A 239 21.75 5.99 6.27
N GLU A 240 22.37 6.76 7.16
CA GLU A 240 23.42 6.29 8.06
C GLU A 240 22.90 6.30 9.49
N LEU A 241 23.05 5.16 10.17
CA LEU A 241 22.75 4.98 11.58
C LEU A 241 24.04 4.71 12.34
N ARG A 242 24.31 5.48 13.41
CA ARG A 242 25.53 5.37 14.19
C ARG A 242 25.19 4.83 15.59
N SER A 243 25.86 3.74 15.94
CA SER A 243 25.75 3.06 17.24
C SER A 243 26.91 3.41 18.15
#